data_AF-A0A8T4UHH1-F1
#
_entry.id   AF-A0A8T4UHH1-F1
#
_cell.length_a   1.000
_cell.length_b   1.000
_cell.length_c   1.000
_cell.angle_alpha   90.00
_cell.angle_beta   90.00
_cell.angle_gamma   90.00
#
_symmetry.space_group_name_H-M   'P 1'
#
loop_
_entity.id
_entity.type
_entity.pdbx_description
1 polymer ?
#
loop_
_entity_poly.entity_id
_entity_poly.type
_entity_poly.pdbx_seq_one_letter_code
_entity_poly.pdbx_strand_id
1 'polypeptide(L)'
;KQFTSKKVIDIYNILIKNFNTEYNILLEVPEEKLKTVIDEKLAIVIILNRMNKLKINPGYDGVYGEIVLDDKEKFLKKNKSLGDF
;
A
#
# COMPACT_ATOMS: atom_id res chain seq x y z
N LYS A 1 -14.39 -5.85 5.64
CA LYS A 1 -13.33 -6.62 4.93
C LYS A 1 -12.15 -6.71 5.88
N GLN A 2 -11.84 -7.88 6.44
CA GLN A 2 -10.82 -8.01 7.47
C GLN A 2 -9.43 -8.00 6.81
N PHE A 3 -8.54 -7.09 7.21
CA PHE A 3 -7.17 -6.95 6.67
C PHE A 3 -6.22 -8.03 7.21
N THR A 4 -6.71 -9.23 7.45
CA THR A 4 -6.00 -10.32 8.13
C THR A 4 -5.48 -11.39 7.16
N SER A 5 -5.40 -11.08 5.86
CA SER A 5 -4.84 -12.04 4.92
C SER A 5 -3.37 -12.32 5.28
N LYS A 6 -2.97 -13.60 5.23
CA LYS A 6 -1.61 -14.04 5.58
C LYS A 6 -0.54 -13.22 4.85
N LYS A 7 -0.76 -12.93 3.56
CA LYS A 7 0.16 -12.13 2.74
C LYS A 7 0.40 -10.71 3.29
N VAL A 8 -0.64 -10.06 3.82
CA VAL A 8 -0.51 -8.71 4.41
C VAL A 8 0.32 -8.77 5.68
N ILE A 9 0.05 -9.77 6.54
CA ILE A 9 0.79 -9.98 7.80
C ILE A 9 2.25 -10.30 7.52
N ASP A 10 2.54 -11.14 6.52
CA ASP A 10 3.91 -11.50 6.16
C ASP A 10 4.71 -10.27 5.69
N ILE A 11 4.12 -9.42 4.83
CA ILE A 11 4.75 -8.16 4.37
C ILE A 11 4.99 -7.21 5.54
N TYR A 12 3.99 -7.04 6.41
CA TYR A 12 4.11 -6.22 7.61
C TYR A 12 5.27 -6.69 8.51
N ASN A 13 5.31 -7.98 8.83
CA ASN A 13 6.35 -8.55 9.69
C ASN A 13 7.75 -8.41 9.08
N ILE A 14 7.87 -8.58 7.76
CA ILE A 14 9.13 -8.37 7.05
C ILE A 14 9.60 -6.91 7.18
N LEU A 15 8.70 -5.93 7.01
CA LEU A 15 9.03 -4.52 7.17
C LEU A 15 9.49 -4.20 8.59
N ILE A 16 8.73 -4.63 9.62
CA ILE A 16 9.09 -4.45 11.03
C ILE A 16 10.45 -5.08 11.34
N LYS A 17 10.71 -6.29 10.86
CA LYS A 17 11.98 -6.98 11.09
C LYS A 17 13.17 -6.23 10.49
N ASN A 18 13.01 -5.60 9.32
CA ASN A 18 14.11 -4.91 8.63
C ASN A 18 14.29 -3.45 9.10
N PHE A 19 13.22 -2.79 9.53
CA PHE A 19 13.20 -1.35 9.76
C PHE A 19 12.69 -0.94 11.16
N ASN A 20 12.52 -1.91 12.05
CA ASN A 20 12.18 -1.77 13.47
C ASN A 20 10.73 -1.32 13.75
N THR A 21 10.33 -0.12 13.34
CA THR A 21 9.02 0.46 13.72
C THR A 21 8.26 1.00 12.51
N GLU A 22 6.93 0.98 12.59
CA GLU A 22 6.05 1.55 11.55
C GLU A 22 6.35 3.03 11.31
N TYR A 23 6.59 3.79 12.38
CA TYR A 23 6.92 5.21 12.29
C TYR A 23 8.18 5.44 11.44
N ASN A 24 9.24 4.66 11.70
CA ASN A 24 10.47 4.72 10.93
C ASN A 24 10.23 4.34 9.46
N ILE A 25 9.46 3.27 9.22
CA ILE A 25 9.10 2.81 7.87
C ILE A 25 8.30 3.86 7.09
N LEU A 26 7.38 4.58 7.75
CA LEU A 26 6.50 5.53 7.09
C LEU A 26 7.13 6.91 6.88
N LEU A 27 8.18 7.27 7.62
CA LEU A 27 8.75 8.62 7.58
C LEU A 27 10.21 8.68 7.13
N GLU A 28 11.06 7.78 7.60
CA GLU A 28 12.53 7.95 7.53
C GLU A 28 13.21 7.00 6.54
N VAL A 29 12.73 5.76 6.41
CA VAL A 29 13.42 4.74 5.60
C VAL A 29 13.51 5.18 4.12
N PRO A 30 14.70 5.26 3.51
CA PRO A 30 14.85 5.65 2.10
C PRO A 30 14.11 4.74 1.12
N GLU A 31 13.65 5.29 0.00
CA GLU A 31 12.93 4.57 -1.05
C GLU A 31 13.67 3.31 -1.53
N GLU A 32 14.98 3.45 -1.79
CA GLU A 32 15.84 2.37 -2.25
C GLU A 32 15.80 1.16 -1.30
N LYS A 33 15.84 1.41 0.01
CA LYS A 33 15.76 0.36 1.03
C LYS A 33 14.37 -0.28 1.09
N LEU A 34 13.30 0.49 0.90
CA LEU A 34 11.96 -0.08 0.83
C LEU A 34 11.84 -1.04 -0.35
N LYS A 35 12.32 -0.64 -1.54
CA LYS A 35 12.27 -1.46 -2.76
C LYS A 35 13.07 -2.76 -2.67
N THR A 36 14.06 -2.88 -1.79
CA THR A 36 14.77 -4.16 -1.59
C THR A 36 13.98 -5.18 -0.78
N VAL A 37 12.95 -4.73 -0.04
CA VAL A 37 12.22 -5.56 0.94
C VAL A 37 10.78 -5.82 0.53
N ILE A 38 10.15 -4.88 -0.16
CA ILE A 38 8.75 -4.95 -0.59
C ILE A 38 8.59 -4.65 -2.07
N ASP A 39 7.41 -4.95 -2.60
CA ASP A 39 7.03 -4.61 -3.97
C ASP A 39 7.21 -3.11 -4.24
N GLU A 40 7.78 -2.79 -5.40
CA GLU A 40 8.08 -1.42 -5.81
C GLU A 40 6.84 -0.52 -5.74
N LYS A 41 5.66 -1.06 -6.07
CA LYS A 41 4.41 -0.29 -6.07
C LYS A 41 4.03 0.14 -4.65
N LEU A 42 4.24 -0.74 -3.66
CA LEU A 42 3.99 -0.41 -2.26
C LEU A 42 5.01 0.61 -1.75
N ALA A 43 6.28 0.47 -2.13
CA ALA A 43 7.31 1.45 -1.77
C ALA A 43 6.97 2.84 -2.33
N ILE A 44 6.57 2.93 -3.61
CA ILE A 44 6.16 4.19 -4.26
C ILE A 44 4.98 4.82 -3.52
N VAL A 45 3.96 4.05 -3.13
CA VAL A 45 2.81 4.60 -2.38
C VAL A 45 3.25 5.22 -1.04
N ILE A 46 4.17 4.58 -0.31
CA ILE A 46 4.72 5.14 0.93
C ILE A 46 5.45 6.46 0.64
N ILE A 47 6.28 6.51 -0.40
CA ILE A 47 7.02 7.73 -0.76
C ILE A 47 6.08 8.86 -1.20
N LEU A 48 5.09 8.57 -2.04
CA LEU A 48 4.08 9.56 -2.45
C LEU A 48 3.27 10.08 -1.27
N ASN A 49 3.00 9.23 -0.27
CA ASN A 49 2.35 9.65 0.97
C ASN A 49 3.21 10.67 1.72
N ARG A 50 4.50 10.38 1.93
CA ARG A 50 5.45 11.31 2.58
C ARG A 50 5.57 12.65 1.86
N MET A 51 5.54 12.62 0.53
CA MET A 51 5.64 13.82 -0.30
C MET A 51 4.31 14.57 -0.45
N ASN A 52 3.22 14.06 0.15
CA ASN A 52 1.87 14.58 -0.02
C ASN A 52 1.44 14.69 -1.50
N LYS A 53 1.85 13.71 -2.32
CA LYS A 53 1.61 13.63 -3.77
C LYS A 53 0.60 12.56 -4.17
N LEU A 54 -0.01 11.88 -3.20
CA LEU A 54 -1.08 10.93 -3.49
C LEU A 54 -2.30 11.68 -4.02
N LYS A 55 -2.89 11.13 -5.08
CA LYS A 55 -4.19 11.57 -5.56
C LYS A 55 -5.25 11.00 -4.62
N ILE A 56 -6.11 11.85 -4.09
CA ILE A 56 -7.14 11.47 -3.13
C ILE A 56 -8.47 12.05 -3.62
N ASN A 57 -9.46 11.18 -3.74
CA ASN A 57 -10.86 11.60 -3.85
C ASN A 57 -11.35 11.93 -2.44
N PRO A 58 -11.79 13.16 -2.17
CA PRO A 58 -12.22 13.55 -0.84
C PRO A 58 -13.46 12.77 -0.41
N GLY A 59 -13.55 12.47 0.88
CA GLY A 59 -14.76 11.92 1.50
C GLY A 59 -15.79 13.01 1.79
N TYR A 60 -17.03 12.61 2.06
CA TYR A 60 -18.14 13.51 2.40
C TYR A 60 -19.16 12.80 3.30
N ASP A 61 -19.89 13.54 4.12
CA ASP A 61 -21.06 13.08 4.92
C ASP A 61 -20.89 11.70 5.61
N GLY A 62 -19.75 11.50 6.26
CA GLY A 62 -19.44 10.24 6.98
C GLY A 62 -18.82 9.14 6.12
N VAL A 63 -18.57 9.40 4.83
CA VAL A 63 -17.82 8.54 3.91
C VAL A 63 -16.34 8.94 3.91
N TYR A 64 -15.44 7.98 4.07
CA TYR A 64 -13.99 8.20 3.96
C TYR A 64 -13.59 8.54 2.52
N GLY A 65 -12.55 9.36 2.39
CA GLY A 65 -11.91 9.58 1.09
C GLY A 65 -11.17 8.35 0.59
N GLU A 66 -10.94 8.30 -0.71
CA GLU A 66 -10.31 7.17 -1.38
C GLU A 66 -9.00 7.61 -2.04
N ILE A 67 -7.95 6.80 -1.89
CA ILE A 67 -6.70 7.02 -2.60
C ILE A 67 -6.88 6.50 -4.04
N VAL A 68 -6.57 7.37 -5.00
CA VAL A 68 -6.56 7.01 -6.42
C VAL A 68 -5.18 6.48 -6.78
N LEU A 69 -5.09 5.18 -6.97
CA LEU A 69 -3.91 4.51 -7.52
C LEU A 69 -4.17 4.32 -9.03
N ASP A 70 -3.59 5.16 -9.88
CA ASP A 70 -3.86 5.15 -11.33
C ASP A 70 -3.54 3.77 -11.96
N ASP A 71 -4.52 3.18 -12.65
CA ASP A 71 -4.45 1.86 -13.30
C ASP A 71 -3.53 1.78 -14.53
N LYS A 72 -2.84 2.87 -14.92
CA LYS A 72 -1.94 2.83 -16.08
C LYS A 72 -0.71 1.94 -15.88
N GLU A 73 -0.47 1.45 -14.67
CA GLU A 73 0.48 0.36 -14.40
C GLU A 73 -0.19 -0.91 -13.86
N LYS A 74 -1.06 -1.56 -14.65
CA LYS A 74 -1.51 -2.96 -14.45
C LYS A 74 -1.65 -3.37 -12.97
N PHE A 75 -2.60 -2.77 -12.28
CA PHE A 75 -3.06 -3.27 -11.00
C PHE A 75 -4.35 -4.07 -11.26
N LEU A 76 -4.52 -5.18 -10.55
CA LEU A 76 -5.65 -6.12 -10.63
C LEU A 76 -5.55 -7.17 -11.75
N LYS A 77 -4.86 -8.29 -11.46
CA LYS A 77 -5.38 -9.59 -11.90
C LYS A 77 -6.74 -9.75 -11.21
N LYS A 78 -7.82 -9.59 -11.97
CA LYS A 78 -9.19 -9.86 -11.56
C LYS A 78 -9.27 -11.30 -11.05
N ASN A 79 -9.48 -11.50 -9.75
CA ASN A 79 -9.92 -12.81 -9.26
C ASN A 79 -11.36 -12.96 -9.77
N LYS A 80 -11.61 -13.93 -10.66
CA LYS A 80 -12.95 -14.28 -11.11
C LYS A 80 -13.80 -14.61 -9.88
N SER A 81 -14.97 -13.98 -9.78
CA SER A 81 -15.92 -14.34 -8.74
C SER A 81 -16.62 -15.65 -9.13
N LEU A 82 -17.16 -16.39 -8.15
CA LEU A 82 -17.94 -17.60 -8.44
C LEU A 82 -19.19 -17.36 -9.30
N GLY A 83 -19.59 -16.10 -9.52
CA GLY A 83 -20.66 -15.73 -10.46
C GLY A 83 -20.19 -15.55 -11.90
N ASP A 84 -18.89 -15.71 -12.18
CA ASP A 84 -18.31 -15.69 -13.52
C ASP A 84 -18.13 -17.12 -14.11
N PHE A 85 -18.72 -18.14 -13.45
CA PHE A 85 -18.80 -19.52 -13.94
C PHE A 85 -20.25 -19.90 -14.22
#